data_AF-A0A2J6H114-F1
#
_entry.id   AF-A0A2J6H114-F1
#
_cell.length_a   1.000
_cell.length_b   1.000
_cell.length_c   1.000
_cell.angle_alpha   90.00
_cell.angle_beta   90.00
_cell.angle_gamma   90.00
#
_symmetry.space_group_name_H-M   'P 1'
#
loop_
_entity.id
_entity.type
_entity.pdbx_description
1 polymer ?
#
loop_
_entity_poly.entity_id
_entity_poly.type
_entity_poly.pdbx_seq_one_letter_code
_entity_poly.pdbx_strand_id
1 'polypeptide(L)'
;FHATLYSIFQVLNKSKGQIYTGEVYEYYKEICNEIGLRPLTQRRVSDIIGELDMLGLINAKVISHGRFGRTREIKLLLNPTLKAKILNILKEDLF
;
A
#
# COMPACT_ATOMS: atom_id res chain seq x y z
N PHE A 1 -8.64 -2.27 4.78
CA PHE A 1 -8.53 -1.29 3.69
C PHE A 1 -7.71 -0.06 4.11
N HIS A 2 -8.16 0.72 5.11
CA HIS A 2 -7.47 1.94 5.56
C HIS A 2 -5.99 1.74 5.94
N ALA A 3 -5.70 0.74 6.80
CA ALA A 3 -4.32 0.43 7.17
C ALA A 3 -3.44 0.08 5.95
N THR A 4 -3.96 -0.65 4.97
CA THR A 4 -3.22 -0.97 3.74
C THR A 4 -2.90 0.27 2.91
N LEU A 5 -3.89 1.14 2.70
CA LEU A 5 -3.71 2.38 1.94
C LEU A 5 -2.73 3.33 2.64
N TYR A 6 -2.85 3.44 3.97
CA TYR A 6 -1.92 4.19 4.80
C TYR A 6 -0.48 3.67 4.65
N SER A 7 -0.29 2.35 4.69
CA SER A 7 1.02 1.72 4.50
C SER A 7 1.63 2.03 3.14
N ILE A 8 0.85 1.99 2.06
CA ILE A 8 1.33 2.37 0.72
C ILE A 8 1.86 3.80 0.73
N PHE A 9 1.12 4.73 1.34
CA PHE A 9 1.51 6.14 1.36
C PHE A 9 2.77 6.37 2.18
N GLN A 10 2.92 5.67 3.30
CA GLN A 10 4.11 5.78 4.14
C GLN A 10 5.36 5.20 3.47
N VAL A 11 5.24 4.03 2.85
CA VAL A 11 6.35 3.41 2.12
C VAL A 11 6.77 4.29 0.93
N LEU A 12 5.81 4.89 0.21
CA LEU A 12 6.10 5.87 -0.86
C LEU A 12 6.82 7.12 -0.36
N ASN A 13 6.47 7.63 0.83
CA ASN A 13 7.14 8.81 1.38
C ASN A 13 8.58 8.51 1.81
N LYS A 14 8.86 7.27 2.25
CA LYS A 14 10.19 6.84 2.70
C LYS A 14 11.08 6.38 1.54
N SER A 15 10.50 5.84 0.47
CA SER A 15 11.25 5.34 -0.69
C SER A 15 11.56 6.47 -1.68
N LYS A 16 12.82 6.53 -2.12
CA LYS A 16 13.24 7.39 -3.26
C LYS A 16 13.03 6.72 -4.62
N GLY A 17 12.40 5.54 -4.65
CA GLY A 17 12.32 4.70 -5.84
C GLY A 17 11.03 3.91 -5.94
N GLN A 18 11.13 2.79 -6.64
CA GLN A 18 10.03 1.86 -6.88
C GLN A 18 9.65 1.16 -5.59
N ILE A 19 8.35 1.06 -5.30
CA ILE A 19 7.85 0.32 -4.14
C ILE A 19 7.18 -0.96 -4.61
N TYR A 20 7.30 -2.03 -3.82
CA TYR A 20 6.74 -3.34 -4.15
C TYR A 20 5.71 -3.80 -3.13
N THR A 21 4.81 -4.70 -3.54
CA THR A 21 3.78 -5.29 -2.66
C THR A 21 4.33 -5.93 -1.39
N GLY A 22 5.56 -6.46 -1.43
CA GLY A 22 6.22 -7.04 -0.25
C GLY A 22 6.52 -5.98 0.81
N GLU A 23 7.12 -4.86 0.42
CA GLU A 23 7.45 -3.75 1.33
C GLU A 23 6.19 -3.15 1.95
N VAL A 24 5.12 -3.00 1.15
CA VAL A 24 3.82 -2.54 1.63
C VAL A 24 3.25 -3.50 2.68
N TYR A 25 3.39 -4.82 2.49
CA TYR A 25 2.89 -5.81 3.44
C TYR A 25 3.66 -5.80 4.77
N GLU A 26 4.98 -5.67 4.72
CA GLU A 26 5.80 -5.58 5.94
C GLU A 26 5.40 -4.36 6.76
N TYR A 27 5.32 -3.18 6.14
CA TYR A 27 4.89 -1.96 6.83
C TYR A 27 3.43 -2.03 7.30
N TYR A 28 2.55 -2.71 6.55
CA TYR A 28 1.17 -2.97 6.98
C TYR A 28 1.09 -3.81 8.26
N LYS A 29 1.93 -4.85 8.38
CA LYS A 29 1.99 -5.66 9.60
C LYS A 29 2.47 -4.84 10.79
N GLU A 30 3.50 -4.02 10.60
CA GLU A 30 4.02 -3.12 11.64
C GLU A 30 2.91 -2.20 12.16
N ILE A 31 2.23 -1.48 11.25
CA ILE A 31 1.12 -0.60 11.63
C ILE A 31 0.02 -1.37 12.34
N CYS A 32 -0.41 -2.54 11.84
CA CYS A 32 -1.44 -3.33 12.51
C CYS A 32 -1.05 -3.69 13.94
N ASN A 33 0.20 -4.10 14.17
CA ASN A 33 0.69 -4.42 15.50
C ASN A 33 0.71 -3.19 16.42
N GLU A 34 1.09 -2.02 15.91
CA GLU A 34 1.11 -0.76 16.67
C GLU A 34 -0.28 -0.36 17.15
N ILE A 35 -1.30 -0.49 16.29
CA ILE A 35 -2.69 -0.08 16.60
C ILE A 35 -3.55 -1.24 17.14
N GLY A 36 -2.94 -2.37 17.49
CA GLY A 36 -3.64 -3.53 18.08
C GLY A 36 -4.59 -4.28 17.13
N LEU A 37 -4.44 -4.11 15.82
CA LEU A 37 -5.20 -4.85 14.82
C LEU A 37 -4.52 -6.18 14.48
N ARG A 38 -5.32 -7.22 14.26
CA ARG A 38 -4.82 -8.49 13.71
C ARG A 38 -4.50 -8.31 12.22
N PRO A 39 -3.25 -8.49 11.78
CA PRO A 39 -2.89 -8.33 10.37
C PRO A 39 -3.56 -9.40 9.50
N LEU A 40 -4.00 -8.97 8.31
CA LEU A 40 -4.45 -9.88 7.27
C LEU A 40 -3.27 -10.65 6.66
N THR A 41 -3.60 -11.71 5.92
CA THR A 41 -2.60 -12.44 5.13
C THR A 41 -2.08 -11.59 3.97
N GLN A 42 -0.85 -11.85 3.54
CA GLN A 42 -0.24 -11.18 2.38
C GLN A 42 -1.11 -11.26 1.13
N ARG A 43 -1.81 -12.40 0.92
CA ARG A 43 -2.75 -12.57 -0.20
C ARG A 43 -3.90 -11.56 -0.13
N ARG A 44 -4.55 -11.43 1.04
CA ARG A 44 -5.67 -10.48 1.21
C ARG A 44 -5.23 -9.02 1.06
N VAL A 45 -4.03 -8.69 1.54
CA VAL A 45 -3.45 -7.36 1.31
C VAL A 45 -3.17 -7.12 -0.17
N SER A 46 -2.68 -8.14 -0.89
CA SER A 46 -2.51 -8.05 -2.35
C SER A 46 -3.83 -7.91 -3.10
N ASP A 47 -4.91 -8.53 -2.64
CA ASP A 47 -6.25 -8.35 -3.21
C ASP A 47 -6.70 -6.89 -3.06
N ILE A 48 -6.54 -6.31 -1.86
CA ILE A 48 -6.83 -4.89 -1.57
C ILE A 48 -6.00 -3.96 -2.46
N ILE A 49 -4.72 -4.25 -2.67
CA ILE A 49 -3.87 -3.48 -3.59
C ILE A 49 -4.42 -3.54 -5.02
N GLY A 50 -4.92 -4.70 -5.46
CA GLY A 50 -5.60 -4.83 -6.74
C GLY A 50 -6.88 -4.00 -6.83
N GLU A 51 -7.68 -3.96 -5.77
CA GLU A 51 -8.87 -3.11 -5.69
C GLU A 51 -8.53 -1.62 -5.78
N LEU A 52 -7.47 -1.17 -5.08
CA LEU A 52 -6.99 0.21 -5.15
C LEU A 52 -6.50 0.61 -6.55
N ASP A 53 -5.87 -0.32 -7.27
CA ASP A 53 -5.45 -0.14 -8.67
C ASP A 53 -6.65 -0.01 -9.59
N MET A 54 -7.67 -0.87 -9.42
CA MET A 54 -8.93 -0.78 -10.18
C MET A 54 -9.70 0.53 -9.91
N LEU A 55 -9.60 1.09 -8.70
CA LEU A 55 -10.17 2.39 -8.34
C LEU A 55 -9.35 3.58 -8.88
N GLY A 56 -8.18 3.34 -9.48
CA GLY A 56 -7.30 4.38 -10.02
C GLY A 56 -6.59 5.22 -8.95
N LEU A 57 -6.56 4.77 -7.70
CA LEU A 57 -5.83 5.45 -6.63
C LEU A 57 -4.32 5.22 -6.75
N ILE A 58 -3.94 4.05 -7.23
CA ILE A 58 -2.56 3.64 -7.50
C ILE A 58 -2.46 3.02 -8.89
N ASN A 59 -1.23 2.84 -9.36
CA ASN A 59 -0.91 1.93 -10.45
C ASN A 59 -0.08 0.76 -9.90
N ALA A 60 -0.58 -0.47 -10.02
CA ALA A 60 0.08 -1.69 -9.55
C ALA A 60 0.54 -2.56 -10.73
N LYS A 61 1.66 -2.19 -11.35
CA LYS A 61 2.21 -2.87 -12.54
C LYS A 61 2.84 -4.21 -12.18
N VAL A 62 2.35 -5.29 -12.78
CA VAL A 62 2.96 -6.62 -12.67
C VAL A 62 4.26 -6.67 -13.48
N ILE A 63 5.34 -7.12 -12.83
CA ILE A 63 6.64 -7.40 -13.43
C ILE A 63 6.91 -8.90 -13.31
N SER A 64 7.14 -9.57 -14.45
CA SER A 64 7.50 -10.99 -14.49
C SER A 64 9.01 -11.16 -14.46
N HIS A 65 9.50 -11.95 -13.51
CA HIS A 65 10.91 -12.33 -13.39
C HIS A 65 11.16 -13.78 -13.85
N GLY A 66 10.26 -14.32 -14.69
CA GLY A 66 10.34 -15.71 -15.16
C GLY A 66 10.23 -16.71 -14.00
N ARG A 67 11.22 -17.59 -13.86
CA ARG A 67 11.27 -18.62 -12.79
C ARG A 67 11.37 -18.04 -11.37
N PHE A 68 11.76 -16.77 -11.23
CA PHE A 68 11.86 -16.08 -9.94
C PHE A 68 10.51 -15.47 -9.50
N GLY A 69 9.43 -15.74 -10.24
CA GLY A 69 8.08 -15.33 -9.90
C GLY A 69 7.72 -13.96 -10.48
N ARG A 70 6.74 -13.32 -9.84
CA ARG A 70 6.17 -12.05 -10.27
C ARG A 70 6.09 -11.09 -9.09
N THR A 71 6.47 -9.83 -9.31
CA THR A 71 6.26 -8.76 -8.34
C THR A 71 5.31 -7.71 -8.90
N ARG A 72 4.71 -6.89 -8.05
CA ARG A 72 3.97 -5.70 -8.49
C ARG A 72 4.72 -4.46 -8.01
N GLU A 73 5.11 -3.62 -8.96
CA GLU A 73 5.60 -2.27 -8.71
C GLU A 73 4.38 -1.37 -8.51
N ILE A 74 4.38 -0.59 -7.43
CA ILE A 74 3.27 0.30 -7.07
C ILE A 74 3.69 1.76 -7.26
N LYS A 75 2.82 2.57 -7.87
CA LYS A 75 2.97 4.02 -8.02
C LYS A 75 1.70 4.72 -7.58
N LEU A 76 1.82 5.91 -7.01
CA LEU A 76 0.66 6.73 -6.66
C LEU A 76 0.24 7.58 -7.86
N LEU A 77 -1.06 7.64 -8.12
CA LEU A 77 -1.62 8.45 -9.21
C LEU A 77 -2.30 9.75 -8.72
N LEU A 78 -2.24 10.02 -7.42
CA LEU A 78 -2.94 11.14 -6.79
C LEU A 78 -2.13 12.42 -6.83
N ASN A 79 -2.83 13.55 -7.03
CA ASN A 79 -2.22 14.87 -6.86
C ASN A 79 -1.86 15.14 -5.39
N PRO A 80 -0.90 16.05 -5.11
CA PRO A 80 -0.42 16.31 -3.75
C PRO A 80 -1.53 16.76 -2.77
N THR A 81 -2.47 17.58 -3.23
CA THR A 81 -3.57 18.10 -2.41
C THR A 81 -4.50 16.98 -1.94
N LEU A 82 -4.91 16.11 -2.85
CA LEU A 82 -5.77 14.97 -2.56
C LEU A 82 -5.05 13.94 -1.69
N LYS A 83 -3.76 13.70 -1.96
CA LYS A 83 -2.90 12.85 -1.12
C LYS A 83 -2.90 13.34 0.33
N ALA A 84 -2.68 14.64 0.56
CA ALA A 84 -2.68 15.22 1.91
C ALA A 84 -4.04 15.06 2.60
N LYS A 85 -5.14 15.31 1.88
CA LYS A 85 -6.49 15.14 2.41
C LYS A 85 -6.76 13.69 2.83
N ILE A 86 -6.43 12.72 1.98
CA ILE A 86 -6.60 11.29 2.28
C ILE A 86 -5.74 10.88 3.47
N LEU A 87 -4.50 11.38 3.56
CA LEU A 87 -3.64 11.09 4.71
C LEU A 87 -4.23 11.55 6.04
N ASN A 88 -4.88 12.71 6.06
CA ASN A 88 -5.50 13.22 7.28
C ASN A 88 -6.67 12.32 7.70
N ILE A 89 -7.55 11.98 6.76
CA ILE A 89 -8.68 11.06 7.01
C ILE A 89 -8.18 9.71 7.52
N LEU A 90 -7.17 9.13 6.86
CA LEU A 90 -6.60 7.84 7.28
C LEU A 90 -5.95 7.89 8.66
N LYS A 91 -5.38 9.03 9.06
CA LYS A 91 -4.82 9.19 10.40
C LYS A 91 -5.92 9.24 11.45
N GLU A 92 -6.95 10.04 11.23
CA GLU A 92 -8.12 10.14 12.13
C GLU A 92 -8.85 8.79 12.28
N ASP A 93 -8.90 7.98 11.23
CA ASP A 93 -9.54 6.66 11.27
C ASP A 93 -8.70 5.59 12.00
N LEU A 94 -7.38 5.73 12.04
CA LEU A 94 -6.46 4.71 12.55
C LEU A 94 -5.89 5.03 13.94
N PHE A 95 -5.83 6.32 14.32
CA PHE A 95 -5.21 6.83 15.53
C PHE A 95 -6.10 7.87 16.20
#